data_AF-A0A2I5KPE6-F1
#
_entry.id   AF-A0A2I5KPE6-F1
#
_cell.length_a   1.000
_cell.length_b   1.000
_cell.length_c   1.000
_cell.angle_alpha   90.00
_cell.angle_beta   90.00
_cell.angle_gamma   90.00
#
_symmetry.space_group_name_H-M   'P 1'
#
loop_
_entity.id
_entity.type
_entity.pdbx_description
1 polymer ?
#
loop_
_entity_poly.entity_id
_entity_poly.type
_entity_poly.pdbx_seq_one_letter_code
_entity_poly.pdbx_strand_id
1 'polypeptide(L)'
;MNQSKTILQTNDTEIATILNAPGLNKIFTLSQKSVPNRINPIIQDEAMFDLTDSLLFIENYQVNHTLKIRVFKMLDFLVKCLSDINEYKKNENERIETVIQFSLDEYACLLGKSNIKNDTTRKNVRRLINEALEIIYSISLESSEKRSGNKVNFKKMRICQMFECKNSVYTFVFTETFARYLLSSYIMKFPMSLFRLDERNSNAYSLGRKLALHQSINNNRKKGTNKIISVKSLLKTAPEIPTIETVRTKNGSWTERIEEKLVKSLDILVENGVLEYWNYCNSKGVELSDEQLNSFGSYFIFENLKIEFSVKGI
;
A
#
# COMPACT_ATOMS: atom_id res chain seq x y z
N MET A 1 -3.83 -20.35 -30.18
CA MET A 1 -2.36 -20.30 -30.30
C MET A 1 -1.80 -19.90 -28.96
N ASN A 2 -1.16 -20.84 -28.25
CA ASN A 2 -0.59 -20.63 -26.92
C ASN A 2 0.58 -19.66 -26.98
N GLN A 3 0.44 -18.49 -26.37
CA GLN A 3 1.59 -17.70 -25.93
C GLN A 3 1.84 -18.01 -24.47
N SER A 4 2.76 -18.96 -24.24
CA SER A 4 3.40 -19.15 -22.94
C SER A 4 4.15 -17.87 -22.59
N LYS A 5 3.64 -17.09 -21.63
CA LYS A 5 4.36 -15.94 -21.06
C LYS A 5 5.55 -16.47 -20.26
N THR A 6 6.72 -15.96 -20.61
CA THR A 6 8.03 -16.24 -20.04
C THR A 6 8.03 -16.03 -18.52
N ILE A 7 8.64 -16.98 -17.81
CA ILE A 7 8.83 -17.01 -16.36
C ILE A 7 9.64 -15.78 -15.92
N LEU A 8 9.04 -14.98 -15.02
CA LEU A 8 9.64 -13.79 -14.41
C LEU A 8 10.83 -14.17 -13.49
N GLN A 9 12.05 -13.91 -13.94
CA GLN A 9 13.13 -13.55 -13.02
C GLN A 9 12.91 -12.09 -12.64
N THR A 10 12.28 -11.84 -11.49
CA THR A 10 12.10 -10.47 -11.00
C THR A 10 13.45 -9.92 -10.54
N ASN A 11 14.01 -8.98 -11.29
CA ASN A 11 15.21 -8.25 -10.88
C ASN A 11 14.86 -7.34 -9.70
N ASP A 12 15.76 -7.24 -8.73
CA ASP A 12 15.57 -6.46 -7.48
C ASP A 12 15.38 -4.95 -7.72
N THR A 13 15.58 -4.50 -8.96
CA THR A 13 15.44 -3.11 -9.42
C THR A 13 14.22 -2.89 -10.32
N GLU A 14 13.33 -3.87 -10.47
CA GLU A 14 12.17 -3.77 -11.34
C GLU A 14 11.13 -2.77 -10.80
N ILE A 15 10.76 -1.81 -11.64
CA ILE A 15 9.70 -0.84 -11.37
C ILE A 15 8.48 -1.16 -12.23
N ALA A 16 7.37 -1.46 -11.58
CA ALA A 16 6.07 -1.58 -12.25
C ALA A 16 5.41 -0.20 -12.39
N THR A 17 4.56 -0.04 -13.40
CA THR A 17 3.62 1.09 -13.47
C THR A 17 2.26 0.55 -13.09
N ILE A 18 1.71 0.98 -11.96
CA ILE A 18 0.43 0.48 -11.46
C ILE A 18 -0.60 1.60 -11.33
N LEU A 19 -1.86 1.26 -11.55
CA LEU A 19 -2.99 2.14 -11.27
C LEU A 19 -3.01 2.52 -9.79
N ASN A 20 -3.39 3.77 -9.52
CA ASN A 20 -3.36 4.34 -8.19
C ASN A 20 -4.51 5.31 -8.02
N ALA A 21 -5.35 5.07 -7.01
CA ALA A 21 -6.48 5.93 -6.69
C ALA A 21 -6.37 6.51 -5.27
N PRO A 22 -6.71 7.79 -5.05
CA PRO A 22 -6.62 8.44 -3.74
C PRO A 22 -7.37 7.70 -2.63
N GLY A 23 -8.60 7.25 -2.87
CA GLY A 23 -9.39 6.48 -1.91
C GLY A 23 -8.79 5.11 -1.60
N LEU A 24 -8.29 4.40 -2.61
CA LEU A 24 -7.55 3.14 -2.41
C LEU A 24 -6.35 3.35 -1.47
N ASN A 25 -5.62 4.47 -1.61
CA ASN A 25 -4.46 4.77 -0.75
C ASN A 25 -4.80 4.92 0.73
N LYS A 26 -6.06 5.27 1.07
CA LYS A 26 -6.50 5.40 2.46
C LYS A 26 -6.61 4.05 3.16
N ILE A 27 -6.88 2.97 2.44
CA ILE A 27 -6.95 1.63 3.01
C ILE A 27 -5.60 1.23 3.63
N PHE A 28 -4.49 1.65 3.02
CA PHE A 28 -3.13 1.35 3.47
C PHE A 28 -2.70 2.12 4.74
N THR A 29 -3.51 3.07 5.22
CA THR A 29 -3.25 3.80 6.46
C THR A 29 -3.95 3.18 7.67
N LEU A 30 -4.67 2.06 7.50
CA LEU A 30 -5.29 1.35 8.62
C LEU A 30 -4.25 0.51 9.38
N SER A 31 -4.31 0.58 10.71
CA SER A 31 -3.52 -0.29 11.58
C SER A 31 -4.19 -1.65 11.71
N GLN A 32 -3.44 -2.68 12.07
CA GLN A 32 -4.00 -3.98 12.45
C GLN A 32 -4.88 -3.90 13.71
N LYS A 33 -4.79 -2.81 14.48
CA LYS A 33 -5.55 -2.56 15.70
C LYS A 33 -6.73 -1.61 15.47
N SER A 34 -6.96 -1.19 14.23
CA SER A 34 -8.03 -0.27 13.90
C SER A 34 -9.37 -0.94 14.19
N VAL A 35 -10.24 -0.22 14.91
CA VAL A 35 -11.60 -0.64 15.20
C VAL A 35 -12.57 0.09 14.27
N PRO A 36 -13.66 -0.54 13.83
CA PRO A 36 -14.63 0.11 13.00
C PRO A 36 -15.36 1.21 13.76
N ASN A 37 -15.75 2.27 13.05
CA ASN A 37 -16.59 3.35 13.58
C ASN A 37 -18.03 2.85 13.83
N ARG A 38 -18.49 1.87 13.04
CA ARG A 38 -19.81 1.27 13.17
C ARG A 38 -19.79 -0.18 12.68
N ILE A 39 -20.58 -1.04 13.31
CA ILE A 39 -20.91 -2.38 12.79
C ILE A 39 -22.43 -2.42 12.55
N ASN A 40 -22.83 -2.89 11.37
CA ASN A 40 -24.24 -3.03 10.99
C ASN A 40 -24.65 -4.51 10.96
N PRO A 41 -25.36 -5.02 11.99
CA PRO A 41 -25.68 -6.44 12.09
C PRO A 41 -26.72 -6.90 11.05
N ILE A 42 -27.48 -5.97 10.46
CA ILE A 42 -28.51 -6.30 9.47
C ILE A 42 -27.88 -6.60 8.10
N ILE A 43 -26.72 -6.01 7.81
CA ILE A 43 -26.01 -6.17 6.53
C ILE A 43 -24.78 -7.05 6.79
N GLN A 44 -25.00 -8.32 7.12
CA GLN A 44 -23.92 -9.30 7.31
C GLN A 44 -22.80 -8.82 8.26
N ASP A 45 -23.16 -8.20 9.38
CA ASP A 45 -22.18 -7.61 10.32
C ASP A 45 -21.16 -6.67 9.63
N GLU A 46 -21.62 -5.85 8.68
CA GLU A 46 -20.75 -4.94 7.93
C GLU A 46 -20.11 -3.90 8.85
N ALA A 47 -18.78 -3.95 8.93
CA ALA A 47 -17.97 -2.95 9.61
C ALA A 47 -17.65 -1.78 8.68
N MET A 48 -17.84 -0.56 9.18
CA MET A 48 -17.54 0.69 8.50
C MET A 48 -16.38 1.41 9.18
N PHE A 49 -15.36 1.76 8.42
CA PHE A 49 -14.22 2.57 8.85
C PHE A 49 -14.25 3.92 8.12
N ASP A 50 -14.21 5.01 8.88
CA ASP A 50 -14.10 6.37 8.37
C ASP A 50 -12.63 6.75 8.16
N LEU A 51 -12.27 7.02 6.91
CA LEU A 51 -10.92 7.38 6.47
C LEU A 51 -10.84 8.84 6.00
N THR A 52 -11.67 9.71 6.61
CA THR A 52 -11.83 11.15 6.34
C THR A 52 -12.58 11.47 5.05
N ASP A 53 -12.01 11.14 3.90
CA ASP A 53 -12.58 11.40 2.56
C ASP A 53 -12.95 10.10 1.84
N SER A 54 -12.89 8.98 2.55
CA SER A 54 -13.23 7.66 2.04
C SER A 54 -13.84 6.82 3.16
N LEU A 55 -14.72 5.91 2.80
CA LEU A 55 -15.29 4.93 3.71
C LEU A 55 -14.90 3.54 3.25
N LEU A 56 -14.35 2.74 4.16
CA LEU A 56 -14.10 1.33 3.93
C LEU A 56 -15.20 0.52 4.61
N PHE A 57 -15.76 -0.42 3.87
CA PHE A 57 -16.74 -1.37 4.37
C PHE A 57 -16.17 -2.79 4.28
N ILE A 58 -16.33 -3.57 5.35
CA ILE A 58 -15.94 -4.98 5.41
C ILE A 58 -17.16 -5.80 5.82
N GLU A 59 -17.70 -6.57 4.90
CA GLU A 59 -18.79 -7.53 5.18
C GLU A 59 -18.26 -8.72 5.98
N ASN A 60 -19.13 -9.37 6.75
CA ASN A 60 -18.81 -10.51 7.60
C ASN A 60 -17.66 -10.20 8.57
N TYR A 61 -17.66 -8.99 9.12
CA TYR A 61 -16.58 -8.54 9.99
C TYR A 61 -16.58 -9.33 11.29
N GLN A 62 -15.38 -9.77 11.69
CA GLN A 62 -15.16 -10.39 12.99
C GLN A 62 -14.14 -9.56 13.77
N VAL A 63 -14.23 -9.57 15.11
CA VAL A 63 -13.37 -8.75 15.98
C VAL A 63 -11.86 -9.01 15.75
N ASN A 64 -11.49 -10.17 15.22
CA ASN A 64 -10.10 -10.53 14.89
C ASN A 64 -9.75 -10.39 13.39
N HIS A 65 -10.66 -9.83 12.59
CA HIS A 65 -10.51 -9.62 11.15
C HIS A 65 -9.61 -8.41 10.90
N THR A 66 -8.30 -8.63 10.98
CA THR A 66 -7.28 -7.57 10.88
C THR A 66 -6.75 -7.45 9.45
N LEU A 67 -6.67 -6.21 8.94
CA LEU A 67 -6.03 -5.91 7.65
C LEU A 67 -4.51 -6.01 7.78
N LYS A 68 -4.00 -7.23 7.64
CA LYS A 68 -2.55 -7.50 7.62
C LYS A 68 -1.93 -7.01 6.32
N ILE A 69 -0.62 -6.74 6.33
CA ILE A 69 0.14 -6.30 5.15
C ILE A 69 -0.07 -7.22 3.94
N ARG A 70 -0.24 -8.53 4.15
CA ARG A 70 -0.51 -9.47 3.05
C ARG A 70 -1.73 -9.10 2.22
N VAL A 71 -2.76 -8.50 2.84
CA VAL A 71 -3.96 -8.01 2.15
C VAL A 71 -3.58 -6.85 1.25
N PHE A 72 -2.79 -5.91 1.78
CA PHE A 72 -2.28 -4.76 1.04
C PHE A 72 -1.37 -5.17 -0.14
N LYS A 73 -0.47 -6.13 0.07
CA LYS A 73 0.36 -6.72 -0.98
C LYS A 73 -0.46 -7.42 -2.04
N MET A 74 -1.42 -8.24 -1.63
CA MET A 74 -2.31 -8.90 -2.59
C MET A 74 -3.09 -7.88 -3.41
N LEU A 75 -3.59 -6.82 -2.77
CA LEU A 75 -4.32 -5.75 -3.46
C LEU A 75 -3.43 -5.00 -4.45
N ASP A 76 -2.22 -4.57 -4.06
CA ASP A 76 -1.28 -3.93 -4.99
C ASP A 76 -0.88 -4.87 -6.15
N PHE A 77 -0.73 -6.18 -5.89
CA PHE A 77 -0.46 -7.18 -6.93
C PHE A 77 -1.62 -7.32 -7.92
N LEU A 78 -2.86 -7.45 -7.43
CA LEU A 78 -4.04 -7.53 -8.29
C LEU A 78 -4.22 -6.25 -9.11
N VAL A 79 -3.97 -5.08 -8.51
CA VAL A 79 -3.99 -3.79 -9.21
C VAL A 79 -2.89 -3.71 -10.26
N LYS A 80 -1.68 -4.21 -9.97
CA LYS A 80 -0.60 -4.33 -10.97
C LYS A 80 -1.06 -5.18 -12.15
N CYS A 81 -1.62 -6.37 -11.90
CA CYS A 81 -2.11 -7.24 -12.97
C CYS A 81 -3.22 -6.58 -13.80
N LEU A 82 -4.13 -5.85 -13.16
CA LEU A 82 -5.16 -5.06 -13.86
C LEU A 82 -4.55 -3.97 -14.73
N SER A 83 -3.48 -3.35 -14.25
CA SER A 83 -2.71 -2.32 -14.97
C SER A 83 -1.99 -2.90 -16.19
N ASP A 84 -1.50 -4.14 -16.11
CA ASP A 84 -0.78 -4.79 -17.22
C ASP A 84 -1.70 -5.16 -18.39
N ILE A 85 -3.00 -5.36 -18.13
CA ILE A 85 -3.97 -5.82 -19.15
C ILE A 85 -4.91 -4.73 -19.64
N ASN A 86 -4.80 -3.50 -19.12
CA ASN A 86 -5.63 -2.38 -19.53
C ASN A 86 -4.78 -1.13 -19.83
N GLU A 87 -5.29 -0.30 -20.72
CA GLU A 87 -4.75 1.04 -20.96
C GLU A 87 -5.25 2.02 -19.90
N TYR A 88 -4.40 2.98 -19.54
CA TYR A 88 -4.73 4.03 -18.58
C TYR A 88 -5.60 5.14 -19.21
N LYS A 89 -6.51 5.72 -18.43
CA LYS A 89 -7.47 6.77 -18.85
C LYS A 89 -8.41 6.34 -19.99
N LYS A 90 -8.90 5.11 -19.93
CA LYS A 90 -10.01 4.70 -20.78
C LYS A 90 -11.26 5.55 -20.53
N ASN A 91 -11.97 5.85 -21.61
CA ASN A 91 -13.25 6.56 -21.55
C ASN A 91 -14.33 5.69 -20.89
N GLU A 92 -15.39 6.32 -20.36
CA GLU A 92 -16.46 5.60 -19.63
C GLU A 92 -17.13 4.50 -20.47
N ASN A 93 -17.22 4.69 -21.79
CA ASN A 93 -17.87 3.75 -22.71
C ASN A 93 -16.93 2.67 -23.27
N GLU A 94 -15.63 2.75 -22.99
CA GLU A 94 -14.69 1.77 -23.52
C GLU A 94 -14.77 0.45 -22.74
N ARG A 95 -14.59 -0.65 -23.48
CA ARG A 95 -14.48 -1.97 -22.89
C ARG A 95 -13.20 -2.05 -22.06
N ILE A 96 -13.34 -2.59 -20.85
CA ILE A 96 -12.23 -2.84 -19.94
C ILE A 96 -12.16 -4.34 -19.61
N GLU A 97 -10.97 -4.82 -19.32
CA GLU A 97 -10.77 -6.18 -18.83
C GLU A 97 -10.76 -6.15 -17.30
N THR A 98 -11.51 -7.06 -16.66
CA THR A 98 -11.64 -7.14 -15.20
C THR A 98 -11.14 -8.46 -14.62
N VAL A 99 -10.83 -9.42 -15.48
CA VAL A 99 -10.43 -10.78 -15.10
C VAL A 99 -8.92 -10.88 -15.04
N ILE A 100 -8.41 -11.23 -13.86
CA ILE A 100 -6.99 -11.48 -13.59
C ILE A 100 -6.78 -12.97 -13.39
N GLN A 101 -5.71 -13.51 -13.99
CA GLN A 101 -5.25 -14.87 -13.73
C GLN A 101 -3.80 -14.85 -13.30
N PHE A 102 -3.49 -15.62 -12.25
CA PHE A 102 -2.13 -15.81 -11.78
C PHE A 102 -1.98 -17.18 -11.11
N SER A 103 -0.78 -17.74 -11.15
CA SER A 103 -0.47 -19.00 -10.47
C SER A 103 0.03 -18.76 -9.06
N LEU A 104 -0.10 -19.80 -8.23
CA LEU A 104 0.52 -19.84 -6.90
C LEU A 104 2.03 -19.58 -6.98
N ASP A 105 2.70 -20.13 -7.99
CA ASP A 105 4.15 -20.04 -8.16
C ASP A 105 4.61 -18.64 -8.57
N GLU A 106 3.83 -17.95 -9.42
CA GLU A 106 4.05 -16.54 -9.76
C GLU A 106 3.99 -15.64 -8.52
N TYR A 107 2.93 -15.77 -7.71
CA TYR A 107 2.80 -14.97 -6.50
C TYR A 107 3.85 -15.35 -5.45
N ALA A 108 4.20 -16.62 -5.33
CA ALA A 108 5.28 -17.06 -4.44
C ALA A 108 6.64 -16.45 -4.82
N CYS A 109 6.96 -16.45 -6.11
CA CYS A 109 8.18 -15.85 -6.64
C CYS A 109 8.24 -14.36 -6.30
N LEU A 110 7.12 -13.64 -6.46
CA LEU A 110 7.00 -12.23 -6.12
C LEU A 110 7.32 -11.94 -4.64
N LEU A 111 6.94 -12.85 -3.74
CA LEU A 111 7.25 -12.76 -2.31
C LEU A 111 8.69 -13.21 -1.96
N GLY A 112 9.55 -13.47 -2.94
CA GLY A 112 10.91 -13.97 -2.73
C GLY A 112 10.98 -15.44 -2.31
N LYS A 113 9.88 -16.18 -2.46
CA LYS A 113 9.79 -17.62 -2.13
C LYS A 113 9.97 -18.48 -3.38
N SER A 114 11.03 -18.21 -4.14
CA SER A 114 11.40 -19.02 -5.31
C SER A 114 11.74 -20.46 -4.88
N ASN A 115 11.34 -21.45 -5.68
CA ASN A 115 11.54 -22.88 -5.43
C ASN A 115 10.77 -23.43 -4.21
N ILE A 116 9.43 -23.33 -4.23
CA ILE A 116 8.56 -24.08 -3.31
C ILE A 116 8.67 -25.58 -3.62
N LYS A 117 9.75 -26.22 -3.18
CA LYS A 117 9.97 -27.66 -3.31
C LYS A 117 9.22 -28.47 -2.25
N ASN A 118 8.81 -27.81 -1.16
CA ASN A 118 8.14 -28.43 -0.02
C ASN A 118 6.63 -28.15 -0.04
N ASP A 119 5.84 -29.22 0.04
CA ASP A 119 4.37 -29.18 0.15
C ASP A 119 3.86 -28.30 1.29
N THR A 120 4.55 -28.26 2.44
CA THR A 120 4.19 -27.41 3.58
C THR A 120 4.28 -25.94 3.24
N THR A 121 5.35 -25.52 2.55
CA THR A 121 5.50 -24.13 2.09
C THR A 121 4.43 -23.79 1.04
N ARG A 122 4.12 -24.73 0.13
CA ARG A 122 3.05 -24.57 -0.88
C ARG A 122 1.68 -24.38 -0.23
N LYS A 123 1.34 -25.26 0.72
CA LYS A 123 0.10 -25.18 1.52
C LYS A 123 0.02 -23.86 2.29
N ASN A 124 1.13 -23.44 2.90
CA ASN A 124 1.17 -22.18 3.63
C ASN A 124 0.93 -20.99 2.70
N VAL A 125 1.64 -20.88 1.57
CA VAL A 125 1.43 -19.81 0.58
C VAL A 125 -0.01 -19.79 0.07
N ARG A 126 -0.57 -20.95 -0.29
CA ARG A 126 -1.97 -21.08 -0.69
C ARG A 126 -2.93 -20.53 0.36
N ARG A 127 -2.70 -20.88 1.64
CA ARG A 127 -3.48 -20.36 2.76
C ARG A 127 -3.37 -18.84 2.86
N LEU A 128 -2.18 -18.24 2.75
CA LEU A 128 -2.03 -16.77 2.84
C LEU A 128 -2.74 -16.06 1.69
N ILE A 129 -2.69 -16.63 0.47
CA ILE A 129 -3.41 -16.10 -0.69
C ILE A 129 -4.91 -16.14 -0.43
N ASN A 130 -5.44 -17.30 -0.06
CA ASN A 130 -6.88 -17.47 0.18
C ASN A 130 -7.36 -16.53 1.29
N GLU A 131 -6.65 -16.46 2.42
CA GLU A 131 -6.96 -15.51 3.48
C GLU A 131 -7.01 -14.07 2.94
N ALA A 132 -6.01 -13.62 2.18
CA ALA A 132 -6.03 -12.26 1.63
C ALA A 132 -7.18 -12.03 0.64
N LEU A 133 -7.49 -13.00 -0.22
CA LEU A 133 -8.55 -12.89 -1.22
C LEU A 133 -9.94 -12.90 -0.59
N GLU A 134 -10.18 -13.70 0.46
CA GLU A 134 -11.44 -13.69 1.22
C GLU A 134 -11.69 -12.30 1.85
N ILE A 135 -10.65 -11.69 2.42
CA ILE A 135 -10.74 -10.33 2.98
C ILE A 135 -11.02 -9.32 1.85
N ILE A 136 -10.30 -9.39 0.73
CA ILE A 136 -10.52 -8.48 -0.40
C ILE A 136 -11.94 -8.67 -0.98
N TYR A 137 -12.46 -9.89 -0.95
CA TYR A 137 -13.81 -10.21 -1.42
C TYR A 137 -14.91 -9.56 -0.58
N SER A 138 -14.69 -9.37 0.72
CA SER A 138 -15.65 -8.69 1.59
C SER A 138 -15.53 -7.16 1.60
N ILE A 139 -14.54 -6.59 0.91
CA ILE A 139 -14.28 -5.15 0.93
C ILE A 139 -15.09 -4.39 -0.12
N SER A 140 -15.70 -3.28 0.33
CA SER A 140 -16.15 -2.18 -0.51
C SER A 140 -15.53 -0.84 -0.11
N LEU A 141 -15.38 0.06 -1.09
CA LEU A 141 -14.83 1.40 -0.90
C LEU A 141 -15.79 2.46 -1.43
N GLU A 142 -16.04 3.49 -0.63
CA GLU A 142 -16.62 4.76 -1.06
C GLU A 142 -15.55 5.85 -0.96
N SER A 143 -15.53 6.80 -1.90
CA SER A 143 -14.50 7.84 -1.91
C SER A 143 -15.02 9.16 -2.46
N SER A 144 -14.61 10.26 -1.84
CA SER A 144 -14.86 11.63 -2.31
C SER A 144 -13.54 12.33 -2.57
N GLU A 145 -13.27 12.68 -3.82
CA GLU A 145 -11.94 13.10 -4.26
C GLU A 145 -11.98 14.38 -5.06
N LYS A 146 -10.94 15.21 -4.91
CA LYS A 146 -10.73 16.34 -5.81
C LYS A 146 -10.00 15.88 -7.07
N ARG A 147 -10.66 15.93 -8.22
CA ARG A 147 -10.10 15.62 -9.54
C ARG A 147 -10.23 16.85 -10.46
N SER A 148 -9.11 17.31 -10.99
CA SER A 148 -9.06 18.50 -11.89
C SER A 148 -9.80 19.72 -11.35
N GLY A 149 -9.73 19.96 -10.04
CA GLY A 149 -10.42 21.08 -9.39
C GLY A 149 -11.82 20.77 -8.87
N ASN A 150 -12.48 19.73 -9.38
CA ASN A 150 -13.85 19.36 -9.03
C ASN A 150 -13.90 18.26 -7.98
N LYS A 151 -14.92 18.29 -7.13
CA LYS A 151 -15.21 17.18 -6.20
C LYS A 151 -15.96 16.09 -6.96
N VAL A 152 -15.41 14.89 -6.98
CA VAL A 152 -15.99 13.70 -7.62
C VAL A 152 -16.29 12.68 -6.53
N ASN A 153 -17.52 12.17 -6.51
CA ASN A 153 -17.97 11.19 -5.53
C ASN A 153 -18.11 9.83 -6.20
N PHE A 154 -17.39 8.85 -5.69
CA PHE A 154 -17.52 7.45 -6.02
C PHE A 154 -18.33 6.80 -4.93
N LYS A 155 -19.54 6.35 -5.26
CA LYS A 155 -20.41 5.59 -4.35
C LYS A 155 -19.72 4.30 -3.91
N LYS A 156 -20.24 3.62 -2.90
CA LYS A 156 -19.76 2.31 -2.44
C LYS A 156 -19.57 1.32 -3.61
N MET A 157 -18.31 0.95 -3.85
CA MET A 157 -17.86 0.01 -4.88
C MET A 157 -17.24 -1.22 -4.22
N ARG A 158 -17.77 -2.41 -4.49
CA ARG A 158 -17.13 -3.65 -4.09
C ARG A 158 -15.86 -3.86 -4.90
N ILE A 159 -14.76 -4.31 -4.28
CA ILE A 159 -13.49 -4.52 -5.02
C ILE A 159 -13.59 -5.74 -5.93
N CYS A 160 -14.04 -6.86 -5.39
CA CYS A 160 -14.03 -8.17 -6.03
C CYS A 160 -15.46 -8.65 -6.30
N GLN A 161 -15.71 -9.10 -7.53
CA GLN A 161 -16.95 -9.78 -7.91
C GLN A 161 -16.92 -11.27 -7.56
N MET A 162 -15.80 -11.93 -7.83
CA MET A 162 -15.55 -13.32 -7.46
C MET A 162 -14.06 -13.64 -7.49
N PHE A 163 -13.67 -14.72 -6.83
CA PHE A 163 -12.39 -15.37 -7.07
C PHE A 163 -12.52 -16.89 -6.92
N GLU A 164 -11.69 -17.62 -7.63
CA GLU A 164 -11.60 -19.08 -7.55
C GLU A 164 -10.16 -19.56 -7.73
N CYS A 165 -9.88 -20.79 -7.31
CA CYS A 165 -8.60 -21.45 -7.53
C CYS A 165 -8.82 -22.84 -8.12
N LYS A 166 -8.32 -23.06 -9.35
CA LYS A 166 -8.37 -24.36 -10.04
C LYS A 166 -6.96 -24.75 -10.49
N ASN A 167 -6.51 -25.95 -10.13
CA ASN A 167 -5.19 -26.47 -10.49
C ASN A 167 -4.02 -25.51 -10.15
N SER A 168 -4.09 -24.84 -9.00
CA SER A 168 -3.12 -23.81 -8.55
C SER A 168 -3.07 -22.53 -9.38
N VAL A 169 -4.05 -22.32 -10.25
CA VAL A 169 -4.28 -21.04 -10.95
C VAL A 169 -5.46 -20.36 -10.30
N TYR A 170 -5.23 -19.12 -9.89
CA TYR A 170 -6.25 -18.23 -9.33
C TYR A 170 -6.87 -17.40 -10.45
N THR A 171 -8.19 -17.33 -10.46
CA THR A 171 -8.95 -16.35 -11.24
C THR A 171 -9.53 -15.35 -10.25
N PHE A 172 -9.31 -14.06 -10.47
CA PHE A 172 -9.88 -12.97 -9.68
C PHE A 172 -10.60 -12.02 -10.62
N VAL A 173 -11.81 -11.60 -10.26
CA VAL A 173 -12.61 -10.68 -11.08
C VAL A 173 -12.85 -9.41 -10.30
N PHE A 174 -12.28 -8.29 -10.75
CA PHE A 174 -12.66 -6.98 -10.25
C PHE A 174 -14.11 -6.67 -10.62
N THR A 175 -14.84 -5.96 -9.76
CA THR A 175 -16.08 -5.35 -10.25
C THR A 175 -15.75 -4.28 -11.30
N GLU A 176 -16.63 -4.12 -12.28
CA GLU A 176 -16.43 -3.13 -13.34
C GLU A 176 -16.35 -1.71 -12.77
N THR A 177 -17.19 -1.38 -11.79
CA THR A 177 -17.21 -0.05 -11.16
C THR A 177 -15.88 0.27 -10.47
N PHE A 178 -15.31 -0.67 -9.72
CA PHE A 178 -14.02 -0.47 -9.06
C PHE A 178 -12.86 -0.43 -10.07
N ALA A 179 -12.88 -1.28 -11.10
CA ALA A 179 -11.87 -1.26 -12.16
C ALA A 179 -11.87 0.07 -12.92
N ARG A 180 -13.05 0.61 -13.27
CA ARG A 180 -13.20 1.94 -13.90
C ARG A 180 -12.73 3.06 -12.97
N TYR A 181 -13.01 2.96 -11.68
CA TYR A 181 -12.48 3.89 -10.69
C TYR A 181 -10.95 3.93 -10.72
N LEU A 182 -10.27 2.77 -10.75
CA LEU A 182 -8.80 2.72 -10.87
C LEU A 182 -8.29 3.29 -12.20
N LEU A 183 -8.88 2.86 -13.32
CA LEU A 183 -8.45 3.24 -14.68
C LEU A 183 -8.60 4.74 -14.97
N SER A 184 -9.59 5.39 -14.34
CA SER A 184 -9.82 6.84 -14.43
C SER A 184 -8.97 7.68 -13.46
N SER A 185 -8.17 7.03 -12.60
CA SER A 185 -7.41 7.71 -11.53
C SER A 185 -6.00 8.13 -11.98
N TYR A 186 -4.96 7.77 -11.22
CA TYR A 186 -3.56 8.11 -11.48
C TYR A 186 -2.75 6.83 -11.71
N ILE A 187 -1.49 7.00 -12.11
CA ILE A 187 -0.50 5.92 -12.13
C ILE A 187 0.58 6.21 -11.09
N MET A 188 1.18 5.15 -10.57
CA MET A 188 2.32 5.18 -9.67
C MET A 188 3.42 4.27 -10.24
N LYS A 189 4.67 4.73 -10.16
CA LYS A 189 5.84 3.85 -10.30
C LYS A 189 6.01 3.10 -8.99
N PHE A 190 5.99 1.79 -9.04
CA PHE A 190 5.96 0.91 -7.88
C PHE A 190 7.19 -0.02 -7.86
N PRO A 191 8.03 0.03 -6.81
CA PRO A 191 9.18 -0.84 -6.71
C PRO A 191 8.77 -2.26 -6.33
N MET A 192 9.06 -3.23 -7.19
CA MET A 192 8.68 -4.63 -7.01
C MET A 192 9.33 -5.25 -5.75
N SER A 193 10.47 -4.72 -5.29
CA SER A 193 11.13 -5.11 -4.05
C SER A 193 10.24 -4.96 -2.80
N LEU A 194 9.23 -4.09 -2.81
CA LEU A 194 8.26 -3.96 -1.70
C LEU A 194 7.52 -5.27 -1.40
N PHE A 195 7.25 -6.10 -2.42
CA PHE A 195 6.56 -7.37 -2.20
C PHE A 195 7.37 -8.36 -1.37
N ARG A 196 8.70 -8.21 -1.32
CA ARG A 196 9.60 -9.12 -0.59
C ARG A 196 9.77 -8.78 0.89
N LEU A 197 9.32 -7.61 1.33
CA LEU A 197 9.41 -7.21 2.74
C LEU A 197 8.73 -8.23 3.66
N ASP A 198 9.32 -8.54 4.81
CA ASP A 198 8.69 -9.42 5.81
C ASP A 198 7.37 -8.80 6.33
N GLU A 199 6.37 -9.63 6.62
CA GLU A 199 5.08 -9.17 7.14
C GLU A 199 5.15 -8.56 8.56
N ARG A 200 6.27 -8.69 9.26
CA ARG A 200 6.51 -7.99 10.53
C ARG A 200 6.85 -6.51 10.31
N ASN A 201 7.19 -6.11 9.08
CA ASN A 201 7.65 -4.77 8.73
C ASN A 201 6.54 -3.95 8.06
N SER A 202 5.38 -3.82 8.72
CA SER A 202 4.20 -3.10 8.20
C SER A 202 4.46 -1.65 7.87
N ASN A 203 5.10 -0.93 8.80
CA ASN A 203 5.43 0.46 8.58
C ASN A 203 6.37 0.63 7.39
N ALA A 204 7.39 -0.23 7.25
CA ALA A 204 8.29 -0.17 6.10
C ALA A 204 7.50 -0.31 4.78
N TYR A 205 6.60 -1.29 4.66
CA TYR A 205 5.79 -1.45 3.45
C TYR A 205 4.95 -0.20 3.14
N SER A 206 4.20 0.31 4.12
CA SER A 206 3.34 1.48 3.90
C SER A 206 4.15 2.75 3.60
N LEU A 207 5.29 2.94 4.27
CA LEU A 207 6.21 4.05 4.02
C LEU A 207 6.83 3.97 2.63
N GLY A 208 7.36 2.81 2.23
CA GLY A 208 7.98 2.63 0.92
C GLY A 208 6.97 2.84 -0.22
N ARG A 209 5.73 2.35 -0.06
CA ARG A 209 4.62 2.65 -0.99
C ARG A 209 4.31 4.14 -1.06
N LYS A 210 4.30 4.85 0.08
CA LYS A 210 4.07 6.31 0.15
C LYS A 210 5.18 7.10 -0.54
N LEU A 211 6.44 6.72 -0.32
CA LEU A 211 7.61 7.34 -0.92
C LEU A 211 7.62 7.13 -2.44
N ALA A 212 7.33 5.91 -2.90
CA ALA A 212 7.20 5.59 -4.32
C ALA A 212 6.11 6.43 -5.00
N LEU A 213 4.93 6.57 -4.36
CA LEU A 213 3.88 7.46 -4.83
C LEU A 213 4.35 8.91 -4.91
N HIS A 214 4.96 9.42 -3.85
CA HIS A 214 5.41 10.82 -3.78
C HIS A 214 6.43 11.16 -4.87
N GLN A 215 7.37 10.26 -5.12
CA GLN A 215 8.38 10.40 -6.17
C GLN A 215 7.81 10.23 -7.58
N SER A 216 6.71 9.48 -7.73
CA SER A 216 5.99 9.30 -9.00
C SER A 216 5.17 10.52 -9.43
N ILE A 217 4.78 11.41 -8.50
CA ILE A 217 3.89 12.54 -8.84
C ILE A 217 4.62 13.56 -9.71
N ASN A 218 4.15 13.73 -10.95
CA ASN A 218 4.70 14.69 -11.93
C ASN A 218 4.79 16.11 -11.39
N ASN A 219 3.79 16.57 -10.63
CA ASN A 219 3.80 17.91 -10.04
C ASN A 219 4.94 18.10 -9.04
N ASN A 220 5.26 17.08 -8.24
CA ASN A 220 6.37 17.13 -7.31
C ASN A 220 7.70 17.16 -8.08
N ARG A 221 7.82 16.40 -9.18
CA ARG A 221 9.00 16.44 -10.05
C ARG A 221 9.20 17.81 -10.67
N LYS A 222 8.13 18.41 -11.22
CA LYS A 222 8.16 19.77 -11.79
C LYS A 222 8.59 20.83 -10.77
N LYS A 223 8.24 20.64 -9.49
CA LYS A 223 8.62 21.54 -8.40
C LYS A 223 9.99 21.23 -7.78
N GLY A 224 10.64 20.13 -8.17
CA GLY A 224 11.88 19.66 -7.55
C GLY A 224 11.72 19.13 -6.12
N THR A 225 10.51 18.73 -5.72
CA THR A 225 10.21 18.26 -4.34
C THR A 225 9.83 16.77 -4.28
N ASN A 226 10.01 16.03 -5.38
CA ASN A 226 9.65 14.60 -5.47
C ASN A 226 10.51 13.69 -4.59
N LYS A 227 11.65 14.16 -4.11
CA LYS A 227 12.56 13.46 -3.20
C LYS A 227 12.55 14.02 -1.78
N ILE A 228 11.65 14.96 -1.48
CA ILE A 228 11.57 15.60 -0.16
C ILE A 228 10.15 15.45 0.39
N ILE A 229 10.01 14.90 1.58
CA ILE A 229 8.71 14.70 2.25
C ILE A 229 8.83 14.99 3.76
N SER A 230 7.76 15.48 4.38
CA SER A 230 7.76 15.75 5.82
C SER A 230 7.58 14.48 6.65
N VAL A 231 8.22 14.45 7.83
CA VAL A 231 8.07 13.40 8.84
C VAL A 231 6.59 13.23 9.20
N LYS A 232 5.86 14.33 9.42
CA LYS A 232 4.40 14.34 9.62
C LYS A 232 3.62 13.52 8.60
N SER A 233 3.98 13.62 7.32
CA SER A 233 3.28 12.90 6.23
C SER A 233 3.58 11.40 6.26
N LEU A 234 4.79 11.03 6.67
CA LEU A 234 5.21 9.63 6.83
C LEU A 234 4.54 8.98 8.02
N LEU A 235 4.53 9.65 9.18
CA LEU A 235 3.86 9.15 10.39
C LEU A 235 2.38 8.87 10.16
N LYS A 236 1.68 9.72 9.40
CA LYS A 236 0.27 9.48 8.98
C LYS A 236 0.06 8.21 8.14
N THR A 237 1.12 7.68 7.54
CA THR A 237 1.08 6.47 6.69
C THR A 237 1.71 5.25 7.38
N ALA A 238 2.18 5.39 8.62
CA ALA A 238 2.81 4.33 9.40
C ALA A 238 1.95 3.99 10.62
N PRO A 239 0.82 3.29 10.44
CA PRO A 239 -0.22 3.21 11.45
C PRO A 239 0.13 2.34 12.67
N GLU A 240 1.22 1.57 12.62
CA GLU A 240 1.73 0.85 13.79
C GLU A 240 2.71 1.70 14.63
N ILE A 241 3.07 2.90 14.16
CA ILE A 241 3.76 3.91 14.98
C ILE A 241 2.70 4.66 15.79
N PRO A 242 2.77 4.66 17.13
CA PRO A 242 1.79 5.35 17.97
C PRO A 242 1.81 6.86 17.76
N THR A 243 0.68 7.51 18.00
CA THR A 243 0.62 8.98 18.04
C THR A 243 1.30 9.54 19.28
N ILE A 244 1.66 10.83 19.25
CA ILE A 244 2.27 11.49 20.41
C ILE A 244 1.35 11.50 21.62
N GLU A 245 0.04 11.62 21.44
CA GLU A 245 -0.95 11.54 22.51
C GLU A 245 -0.89 10.18 23.18
N THR A 246 -0.88 9.10 22.39
CA THR A 246 -0.79 7.72 22.88
C THR A 246 0.49 7.46 23.68
N VAL A 247 1.61 8.02 23.23
CA VAL A 247 2.90 7.90 23.92
C VAL A 247 2.88 8.65 25.24
N ARG A 248 2.38 9.90 25.25
CA ARG A 248 2.30 10.74 26.45
C ARG A 248 1.37 10.15 27.51
N THR A 249 0.22 9.58 27.12
CA THR A 249 -0.69 8.91 28.06
C THR A 249 -0.03 7.74 28.79
N LYS A 250 0.95 7.08 28.17
CA LYS A 250 1.67 5.93 28.74
C LYS A 250 3.01 6.30 29.38
N ASN A 251 3.29 7.60 29.56
CA ASN A 251 4.58 8.12 30.03
C ASN A 251 5.78 7.52 29.26
N GLY A 252 5.61 7.27 27.95
CA GLY A 252 6.66 6.68 27.12
C GLY A 252 7.60 7.73 26.51
N SER A 253 8.82 7.33 26.20
CA SER A 253 9.73 8.13 25.37
C SER A 253 9.21 8.22 23.94
N TRP A 254 9.04 9.43 23.41
CA TRP A 254 8.62 9.63 22.01
C TRP A 254 9.74 9.29 21.04
N THR A 255 11.00 9.49 21.42
CA THR A 255 12.17 9.09 20.65
C THR A 255 12.14 7.60 20.38
N GLU A 256 12.04 6.77 21.43
CA GLU A 256 12.01 5.30 21.31
C GLU A 256 10.75 4.80 20.57
N ARG A 257 9.59 5.40 20.86
CA ARG A 257 8.31 4.86 20.38
C ARG A 257 7.91 5.37 19.00
N ILE A 258 8.45 6.49 18.55
CA ILE A 258 8.07 7.14 17.29
C ILE A 258 9.28 7.28 16.36
N GLU A 259 10.30 8.02 16.79
CA GLU A 259 11.46 8.34 15.95
C GLU A 259 12.25 7.09 15.58
N GLU A 260 12.72 6.31 16.56
CA GLU A 260 13.48 5.08 16.31
C GLU A 260 12.69 4.08 15.46
N LYS A 261 11.36 4.02 15.63
CA LYS A 261 10.51 3.16 14.80
C LYS A 261 10.41 3.64 13.35
N LEU A 262 10.36 4.95 13.14
CA LEU A 262 10.36 5.53 11.80
C LEU A 262 11.71 5.27 11.13
N VAL A 263 12.81 5.60 11.80
CA VAL A 263 14.19 5.39 11.36
C VAL A 263 14.40 3.92 10.97
N LYS A 264 14.11 2.99 11.88
CA LYS A 264 14.19 1.55 11.60
C LYS A 264 13.38 1.11 10.38
N SER A 265 12.20 1.69 10.17
CA SER A 265 11.37 1.33 9.03
C SER A 265 11.95 1.86 7.71
N LEU A 266 12.61 3.01 7.72
CA LEU A 266 13.32 3.58 6.57
C LEU A 266 14.61 2.80 6.28
N ASP A 267 15.35 2.40 7.31
CA ASP A 267 16.57 1.58 7.16
C ASP A 267 16.24 0.22 6.55
N ILE A 268 15.16 -0.44 6.99
CA ILE A 268 14.67 -1.68 6.37
C ILE A 268 14.41 -1.48 4.87
N LEU A 269 13.93 -0.31 4.44
CA LEU A 269 13.70 -0.04 3.03
C LEU A 269 15.00 0.10 2.23
N VAL A 270 16.07 0.64 2.84
CA VAL A 270 17.41 0.67 2.23
C VAL A 270 17.99 -0.74 2.15
N GLU A 271 17.96 -1.48 3.27
CA GLU A 271 18.46 -2.86 3.37
C GLU A 271 17.82 -3.81 2.35
N ASN A 272 16.53 -3.59 2.04
CA ASN A 272 15.78 -4.40 1.09
C ASN A 272 15.77 -3.81 -0.34
N GLY A 273 16.60 -2.80 -0.62
CA GLY A 273 16.79 -2.23 -1.96
C GLY A 273 15.57 -1.50 -2.51
N VAL A 274 14.64 -1.06 -1.65
CA VAL A 274 13.52 -0.19 -2.04
C VAL A 274 13.99 1.25 -2.15
N LEU A 275 14.76 1.72 -1.16
CA LEU A 275 15.41 3.03 -1.18
C LEU A 275 16.89 2.88 -1.53
N GLU A 276 17.42 3.86 -2.26
CA GLU A 276 18.87 4.05 -2.44
C GLU A 276 19.46 4.73 -1.21
N TYR A 277 18.76 5.74 -0.69
CA TYR A 277 19.13 6.47 0.51
C TYR A 277 17.92 7.18 1.12
N TRP A 278 18.07 7.57 2.38
CA TRP A 278 17.24 8.58 3.05
C TRP A 278 18.09 9.32 4.09
N ASN A 279 17.89 10.61 4.28
CA ASN A 279 18.52 11.42 5.33
C ASN A 279 17.54 12.50 5.82
N TYR A 280 17.69 12.96 7.07
CA TYR A 280 16.98 14.17 7.50
C TYR A 280 17.51 15.40 6.77
N CYS A 281 16.61 16.29 6.35
CA CYS A 281 16.98 17.50 5.64
C CYS A 281 16.13 18.71 6.07
N ASN A 282 16.63 19.90 5.77
CA ASN A 282 15.87 21.13 5.90
C ASN A 282 14.86 21.31 4.75
N SER A 283 14.17 22.46 4.74
CA SER A 283 13.15 22.73 3.73
C SER A 283 13.65 22.77 2.29
N LYS A 284 14.95 22.97 2.09
CA LYS A 284 15.67 23.04 0.81
C LYS A 284 16.34 21.73 0.41
N GLY A 285 16.20 20.65 1.20
CA GLY A 285 16.86 19.37 0.92
C GLY A 285 18.33 19.32 1.32
N VAL A 286 18.81 20.27 2.13
CA VAL A 286 20.17 20.17 2.68
C VAL A 286 20.12 19.30 3.93
N GLU A 287 20.97 18.29 3.94
CA GLU A 287 21.13 17.34 5.05
C GLU A 287 21.37 18.05 6.39
N LEU A 288 20.78 17.50 7.45
CA LEU A 288 20.99 17.98 8.82
C LEU A 288 22.12 17.18 9.47
N SER A 289 23.03 17.87 10.17
CA SER A 289 24.08 17.23 10.97
C SER A 289 23.51 16.59 12.25
N ASP A 290 24.25 15.62 12.80
CA ASP A 290 23.90 14.98 14.08
C ASP A 290 23.78 15.99 15.22
N GLU A 291 24.62 17.01 15.26
CA GLU A 291 24.53 18.09 16.26
C GLU A 291 23.20 18.85 16.15
N GLN A 292 22.75 19.14 14.93
CA GLN A 292 21.45 19.78 14.70
C GLN A 292 20.32 18.85 15.13
N LEU A 293 20.39 17.56 14.79
CA LEU A 293 19.39 16.57 15.17
C LEU A 293 19.28 16.42 16.69
N ASN A 294 20.42 16.28 17.37
CA ASN A 294 20.51 16.17 18.83
C ASN A 294 20.04 17.44 19.56
N SER A 295 20.10 18.60 18.90
CA SER A 295 19.57 19.85 19.47
C SER A 295 18.04 19.90 19.51
N PHE A 296 17.36 19.04 18.76
CA PHE A 296 15.89 19.01 18.69
C PHE A 296 15.29 18.21 19.84
N GLY A 297 15.29 18.78 21.04
CA GLY A 297 14.74 18.15 22.25
C GLY A 297 13.21 18.02 22.32
N SER A 298 12.48 18.28 21.23
CA SER A 298 11.00 18.24 21.24
C SER A 298 10.40 17.52 20.04
N TYR A 299 9.38 16.71 20.31
CA TYR A 299 8.56 16.06 19.28
C TYR A 299 7.99 17.05 18.26
N PHE A 300 7.63 18.27 18.69
CA PHE A 300 7.07 19.28 17.79
C PHE A 300 8.06 19.67 16.69
N ILE A 301 9.35 19.78 17.02
CA ILE A 301 10.37 20.06 16.01
C ILE A 301 10.54 18.83 15.10
N PHE A 302 10.67 17.64 15.71
CA PHE A 302 10.80 16.36 15.00
C PHE A 302 9.69 16.13 13.96
N GLU A 303 8.41 16.30 14.32
CA GLU A 303 7.28 16.07 13.40
C GLU A 303 7.34 16.99 12.16
N ASN A 304 7.92 18.18 12.33
CA ASN A 304 8.04 19.19 11.27
C ASN A 304 9.33 19.07 10.45
N LEU A 305 10.24 18.15 10.79
CA LEU A 305 11.40 17.84 9.96
C LEU A 305 10.96 17.28 8.60
N LYS A 306 11.90 17.34 7.64
CA LYS A 306 11.77 16.68 6.36
C LYS A 306 12.83 15.59 6.23
N ILE A 307 12.55 14.63 5.36
CA ILE A 307 13.56 13.70 4.87
C ILE A 307 13.76 13.94 3.38
N GLU A 308 15.02 13.85 2.95
CA GLU A 308 15.39 13.62 1.57
C GLU A 308 15.50 12.11 1.36
N PHE A 309 15.05 11.60 0.22
CA PHE A 309 15.09 10.17 -0.08
C PHE A 309 15.17 9.92 -1.59
N SER A 310 15.58 8.71 -1.98
CA SER A 310 15.48 8.25 -3.36
C SER A 310 14.97 6.82 -3.39
N VAL A 311 13.79 6.60 -3.97
CA VAL A 311 13.28 5.26 -4.30
C VAL A 311 14.02 4.79 -5.54
N LYS A 312 14.60 3.59 -5.44
CA LYS A 312 15.44 3.00 -6.48
C LYS A 312 14.65 2.83 -7.78
N GLY A 313 15.15 3.40 -8.88
CA GLY A 313 14.58 3.23 -10.22
C GLY A 313 13.41 4.16 -10.62
N ILE A 314 13.04 5.15 -9.79
CA ILE A 314 11.92 6.08 -10.06
C ILE A 314 12.40 7.50 -10.37
#